data_AF-A0A381I840-F1
#
_entry.id   AF-A0A381I840-F1
#
_cell.length_a   1.000
_cell.length_b   1.000
_cell.length_c   1.000
_cell.angle_alpha   90.00
_cell.angle_beta   90.00
_cell.angle_gamma   90.00
#
_symmetry.space_group_name_H-M   'P 1'
#
loop_
_entity.id
_entity.type
_entity.pdbx_description
1 polymer ?
#
loop_
_entity_poly.entity_id
_entity_poly.type
_entity_poly.pdbx_seq_one_letter_code
_entity_poly.pdbx_strand_id
1 'polypeptide(L)' 'MEQEMPDYETICAAVVGEKWALEKVLDCYGDEINRLAMVKKCQPDGTIKEEIDEDLRQTLIMKLLEAIPQFPMEKE' A
#
# COMPACT_ATOMS: atom_id res chain seq x y z
N MET A 1 -11.66 10.07 5.05
CA MET A 1 -10.65 10.01 6.12
C MET A 1 -9.38 10.56 5.50
N GLU A 2 -8.76 11.53 6.16
CA GLU A 2 -7.41 11.96 5.78
C GLU A 2 -6.47 10.80 6.12
N GLN A 3 -5.74 10.31 5.12
CA GLN A 3 -4.83 9.19 5.31
C GLN A 3 -3.61 9.73 6.07
N GLU A 4 -3.42 9.29 7.32
CA GLU A 4 -2.27 9.71 8.11
C GLU A 4 -1.00 9.06 7.54
N MET A 5 -0.06 9.90 7.09
CA MET A 5 1.25 9.42 6.65
C MET A 5 1.99 8.77 7.82
N PRO A 6 2.75 7.67 7.59
CA PRO A 6 3.61 7.11 8.63
C PRO A 6 4.57 8.17 9.16
N ASP A 7 4.76 8.20 10.49
CA ASP A 7 5.73 9.08 11.13
C ASP A 7 7.18 8.73 10.70
N TYR A 8 8.08 9.71 10.81
CA TYR A 8 9.47 9.57 10.37
C TYR A 8 10.18 8.37 11.03
N GLU A 9 9.93 8.12 12.32
CA GLU A 9 10.50 6.98 13.05
C GLU A 9 10.05 5.65 12.44
N THR A 10 8.77 5.54 12.09
CA THR A 10 8.21 4.37 11.40
C THR A 10 8.86 4.19 10.03
N ILE A 11 9.04 5.25 9.25
CA ILE A 11 9.71 5.15 7.93
C ILE A 11 11.17 4.71 8.12
N CYS A 12 11.90 5.27 9.08
CA CYS A 12 13.29 4.89 9.40
C CYS A 12 13.42 3.40 9.77
N ALA A 13 12.55 2.92 10.66
CA ALA A 13 12.51 1.52 11.04
C ALA A 13 12.14 0.61 9.84
N ALA A 14 11.20 1.04 8.99
CA ALA A 14 10.81 0.30 7.80
C ALA A 14 11.94 0.21 6.77
N VAL A 15 12.73 1.28 6.56
CA VAL A 15 13.89 1.29 5.66
C VAL A 15 14.93 0.24 6.05
N VAL A 16 15.17 0.04 7.34
CA VAL A 16 16.11 -0.99 7.84
C VAL A 16 15.48 -2.39 7.95
N GLY A 17 14.20 -2.54 7.58
CA GLY A 17 13.51 -3.83 7.48
C GLY A 17 12.81 -4.29 8.76
N GLU A 18 12.53 -3.39 9.71
CA GLU A 18 11.79 -3.75 10.92
C GLU A 18 10.36 -4.19 10.59
N LYS A 19 10.00 -5.41 10.99
CA LYS A 19 8.72 -6.03 10.62
C LYS A 19 7.50 -5.22 11.10
N TRP A 20 7.52 -4.75 12.35
CA TRP A 20 6.42 -3.97 12.92
C TRP A 20 6.21 -2.64 12.17
N ALA A 21 7.29 -2.05 11.65
CA ALA A 21 7.25 -0.80 10.92
C ALA A 21 6.72 -1.00 9.50
N LEU A 22 7.13 -2.09 8.82
CA LEU A 22 6.58 -2.48 7.53
C LEU A 22 5.07 -2.75 7.62
N GLU A 23 4.61 -3.45 8.65
CA GLU A 23 3.19 -3.69 8.91
C GLU A 23 2.43 -2.37 9.09
N LYS A 24 2.95 -1.45 9.91
CA LYS A 24 2.35 -0.12 10.12
C LYS A 24 2.30 0.72 8.83
N VAL A 25 3.33 0.67 7.98
CA VAL A 25 3.31 1.33 6.67
C VAL A 25 2.23 0.74 5.76
N LEU A 26 2.06 -0.58 5.74
CA LEU A 26 1.01 -1.23 4.95
C LEU A 26 -0.39 -0.86 5.47
N ASP A 27 -0.57 -0.77 6.78
CA ASP A 27 -1.83 -0.34 7.39
C ASP A 27 -2.16 1.12 7.01
N CYS A 28 -1.20 2.03 7.07
CA CYS A 28 -1.38 3.43 6.67
C CYS A 28 -1.85 3.59 5.20
N TYR A 29 -1.28 2.80 4.28
CA TYR A 29 -1.59 2.89 2.86
C TYR A 29 -2.64 1.88 2.37
N GLY A 30 -3.20 1.05 3.25
CA GLY A 30 -4.11 -0.04 2.88
C GLY A 30 -5.32 0.42 2.06
N ASP A 31 -5.93 1.54 2.46
CA ASP A 31 -7.07 2.12 1.74
C ASP A 31 -6.69 2.64 0.35
N GLU A 32 -5.51 3.25 0.20
CA GLU A 32 -5.03 3.74 -1.09
C GLU A 32 -4.65 2.59 -2.02
N ILE A 33 -4.03 1.55 -1.48
CA ILE A 33 -3.75 0.31 -2.20
C ILE A 33 -5.06 -0.32 -2.71
N ASN A 34 -6.08 -0.42 -1.84
CA ASN A 34 -7.39 -0.95 -2.23
C ASN A 34 -8.07 -0.07 -3.29
N ARG A 35 -7.94 1.26 -3.17
CA ARG A 35 -8.48 2.21 -4.15
C ARG A 35 -7.80 2.07 -5.51
N LEU A 36 -6.48 1.94 -5.55
CA LEU A 36 -5.71 1.73 -6.78
C LEU A 36 -5.95 0.35 -7.40
N ALA A 37 -6.26 -0.65 -6.58
CA ALA A 37 -6.59 -2.00 -7.03
C ALA A 37 -8.08 -2.18 -7.39
N MET A 38 -8.91 -1.15 -7.24
CA MET A 38 -10.34 -1.23 -7.55
C MET A 38 -10.59 -1.23 -9.05
N VAL A 39 -11.28 -2.25 -9.54
CA VAL A 39 -11.65 -2.42 -10.95
C VAL A 39 -13.16 -2.52 -11.11
N LYS A 40 -13.66 -2.07 -12.26
CA LYS A 40 -15.06 -2.23 -12.65
C LYS A 40 -15.20 -3.47 -13.53
N LYS A 41 -15.95 -4.47 -13.07
CA LYS A 41 -16.25 -5.67 -13.85
C LYS A 41 -17.71 -5.72 -14.26
N CYS A 42 -17.93 -6.06 -15.53
CA CYS A 42 -19.26 -6.36 -16.05
C CYS A 42 -19.65 -7.77 -15.62
N GLN A 43 -20.79 -7.88 -14.94
CA GLN A 43 -21.36 -9.15 -14.51
C GLN A 43 -22.15 -9.79 -15.67
N PRO A 44 -22.42 -11.11 -15.60
CA PRO A 44 -23.21 -11.80 -16.63
C PRO A 44 -24.62 -11.24 -16.85
N ASP A 45 -25.19 -10.56 -15.85
CA ASP A 45 -26.48 -9.88 -15.91
C ASP A 45 -26.42 -8.48 -16.54
N GLY A 46 -25.23 -8.04 -16.98
CA GLY A 46 -24.98 -6.74 -17.59
C GLY A 46 -24.76 -5.60 -16.58
N THR A 47 -24.82 -5.86 -15.27
CA THR A 47 -24.51 -4.86 -14.25
C THR A 47 -23.00 -4.65 -14.13
N ILE A 48 -22.58 -3.45 -13.69
CA ILE A 48 -21.18 -3.15 -13.38
C ILE A 48 -21.01 -3.20 -11.88
N LYS A 49 -20.05 -4.01 -11.41
CA LYS A 49 -19.67 -4.09 -10.01
C LYS A 49 -18.22 -3.62 -9.84
N GLU A 50 -17.99 -2.85 -8.78
CA GLU A 50 -16.64 -2.54 -8.31
C GLU A 50 -16.15 -3.67 -7.41
N GLU A 51 -14.95 -4.16 -7.70
CA GLU A 51 -14.28 -5.17 -6.90
C GLU A 51 -12.78 -4.89 -6.85
N ILE A 52 -12.12 -5.41 -5.81
CA ILE A 52 -10.67 -5.34 -5.69
C ILE A 52 -10.07 -6.44 -6.58
N ASP A 53 -9.16 -6.05 -7.46
CA ASP A 53 -8.28 -6.98 -8.15
C ASP A 53 -7.16 -7.39 -7.18
N GLU A 54 -7.26 -8.61 -6.63
CA GLU A 54 -6.33 -9.11 -5.61
C GLU A 54 -4.89 -9.27 -6.15
N ASP A 55 -4.72 -9.59 -7.43
CA ASP A 55 -3.39 -9.70 -8.05
C ASP A 55 -2.75 -8.31 -8.17
N LEU A 56 -3.53 -7.30 -8.56
CA LEU A 56 -3.09 -5.92 -8.60
C LEU A 56 -2.80 -5.39 -7.20
N ARG A 57 -3.66 -5.67 -6.22
CA ARG A 57 -3.45 -5.32 -4.81
C ARG A 57 -2.15 -5.91 -4.27
N GLN A 58 -1.91 -7.20 -4.50
CA GLN A 58 -0.68 -7.86 -4.08
C GLN A 58 0.56 -7.28 -4.80
N THR A 59 0.43 -6.91 -6.07
CA THR A 59 1.50 -6.26 -6.84
C THR A 59 1.85 -4.88 -6.26
N LEU A 60 0.85 -4.08 -5.87
CA LEU A 60 1.06 -2.77 -5.24
C LEU A 60 1.75 -2.91 -3.88
N ILE A 61 1.34 -3.89 -3.06
CA ILE A 61 2.00 -4.21 -1.78
C ILE A 61 3.47 -4.57 -2.02
N MET A 62 3.77 -5.45 -2.97
CA MET A 62 5.15 -5.84 -3.27
C MET A 62 5.99 -4.65 -3.73
N LYS A 63 5.47 -3.81 -4.65
CA LYS A 63 6.18 -2.60 -5.11
C LYS A 63 6.47 -1.61 -3.98
N LEU A 64 5.53 -1.43 -3.04
CA LEU A 64 5.72 -0.58 -1.88
C LEU A 64 6.85 -1.13 -1.00
N LEU A 65 6.81 -2.42 -0.66
CA LEU A 65 7.83 -3.07 0.16
C LEU A 65 9.22 -3.06 -0.51
N GLU A 66 9.30 -3.23 -1.83
CA GLU A 66 10.55 -3.17 -2.60
C GLU A 66 11.14 -1.76 -2.63
N ALA A 67 10.31 -0.72 -2.64
CA ALA A 67 10.74 0.67 -2.69
C ALA A 67 11.20 1.19 -1.32
N ILE A 68 10.65 0.68 -0.22
CA ILE A 68 10.95 1.16 1.15
C ILE A 68 12.47 1.17 1.43
N PRO A 69 13.25 0.09 1.23
CA PRO A 69 14.68 0.10 1.51
C PRO A 69 15.49 1.12 0.67
N GLN A 70 14.95 1.57 -0.46
CA GLN A 70 15.55 2.57 -1.34
C GLN A 70 15.06 3.99 -1.05
N PHE A 71 14.18 4.17 -0.06
CA PHE A 71 13.65 5.47 0.29
C PHE A 71 14.78 6.40 0.73
N PRO A 72 14.89 7.60 0.15
CA PRO A 72 15.96 8.52 0.46
C PRO A 72 15.82 9.01 1.90
N MET A 73 16.66 8.51 2.79
CA MET A 73 16.81 9.04 4.13
C MET A 73 17.84 10.15 4.11
N GLU A 74 17.43 11.35 4.49
CA GLU A 74 18.37 12.42 4.80
C GLU A 74 19.26 11.94 5.95
N LYS A 75 20.58 11.95 5.74
CA LYS A 75 21.55 11.73 6.81
C LYS A 75 21.65 13.06 7.55
N GLU A 76 21.08 13.15 8.75
CA GLU A 76 21.41 14.24 9.68
C GLU A 76 22.90 14.26 10.02
#